data_AF-A0A3S3SGK9-F1
#
_entry.id   AF-A0A3S3SGK9-F1
#
_cell.length_a   1.000
_cell.length_b   1.000
_cell.length_c   1.000
_cell.angle_alpha   90.00
_cell.angle_beta   90.00
_cell.angle_gamma   90.00
#
_symmetry.space_group_name_H-M   'P 1'
#
loop_
_entity.id
_entity.type
_entity.pdbx_description
1 polymer ?
#
loop_
_entity_poly.entity_id
_entity_poly.type
_entity_poly.pdbx_seq_one_letter_code
_entity_poly.pdbx_strand_id
1 'polypeptide(L)'
;MVIGAHYDTVINSPGVNDNGSGCVATLEIARILSAFKGKLSASVYFVFFDEEEKGTRGSKVFVRNYLLPKVLHKKSKFIAALILDMVMAFDAKPNTQTLPSDVIEFCPYAVDWMRSNSNRGNFIAVFARSNVDSFIWQTLLDAWNAEQNTNFDLLPLDAPIPENRSYLNSRHRSSSFFRSDHLEFWLAPVNYYNFTALPAVQLWDLGVWRSQMKQCYHKACDDLANMKPENLQFLAYIIKSVTKAVIKLIEKS
;
A
#
# COMPACT_ATOMS: atom_id res chain seq x y z
N MET A 1 5.35 -14.08 -3.07
CA MET A 1 4.52 -12.89 -2.83
C MET A 1 4.98 -12.22 -1.55
N VAL A 2 4.89 -10.89 -1.47
CA VAL A 2 5.22 -10.12 -0.27
C VAL A 2 4.01 -9.32 0.19
N ILE A 3 3.77 -9.29 1.49
CA ILE A 3 2.84 -8.38 2.15
C ILE A 3 3.65 -7.70 3.24
N GLY A 4 3.63 -6.37 3.30
CA GLY A 4 4.45 -5.69 4.29
C GLY A 4 3.98 -4.30 4.66
N ALA A 5 4.55 -3.81 5.75
CA ALA A 5 4.36 -2.50 6.33
C ALA A 5 5.65 -2.11 7.05
N HIS A 6 5.92 -0.84 7.29
CA HIS A 6 7.02 -0.46 8.18
C HIS A 6 6.56 -0.43 9.64
N TYR A 7 7.46 -0.78 10.56
CA TYR A 7 7.17 -0.84 11.99
C TYR A 7 7.81 0.29 12.80
N ASP A 8 8.74 1.04 12.19
CA ASP A 8 9.31 2.21 12.82
C ASP A 8 8.32 3.38 12.83
N THR A 9 8.62 4.36 13.67
CA THR A 9 7.91 5.64 13.74
C THR A 9 8.93 6.76 14.02
N VAL A 10 8.48 8.00 13.93
CA VAL A 10 9.32 9.17 14.22
C VAL A 10 9.34 9.54 15.70
N ILE A 11 10.32 10.35 16.09
CA ILE A 11 10.44 10.82 17.48
C ILE A 11 9.17 11.54 17.93
N ASN A 12 8.68 11.21 19.13
CA ASN A 12 7.46 11.78 19.73
C ASN A 12 6.14 11.46 19.00
N SER A 13 6.12 10.51 18.06
CA SER A 13 4.89 9.96 17.49
C SER A 13 4.66 8.55 18.02
N PRO A 14 3.47 8.21 18.54
CA PRO A 14 3.12 6.82 18.85
C PRO A 14 2.96 5.96 17.60
N GLY A 15 2.64 6.57 16.45
CA GLY A 15 2.58 5.89 15.15
C GLY A 15 1.41 4.93 15.00
N VAL A 16 0.24 5.27 15.54
CA VAL A 16 -0.93 4.39 15.52
C VAL A 16 -1.46 4.18 14.10
N ASN A 17 -1.69 5.25 13.35
CA ASN A 17 -2.03 5.12 11.94
C ASN A 17 -0.76 4.95 11.10
N ASP A 18 0.32 5.67 11.43
CA ASP A 18 1.59 5.67 10.71
C ASP A 18 2.74 5.03 11.53
N ASN A 19 2.99 3.73 11.41
CA ASN A 19 2.28 2.76 10.57
C ASN A 19 1.85 1.50 11.34
N GLY A 20 1.45 1.68 12.59
CA GLY A 20 0.84 0.64 13.42
C GLY A 20 -0.36 -0.01 12.73
N SER A 21 -1.15 0.77 11.97
CA SER A 21 -2.29 0.27 11.20
C SER A 21 -1.90 -0.74 10.12
N GLY A 22 -0.86 -0.46 9.32
CA GLY A 22 -0.32 -1.37 8.32
C GLY A 22 0.32 -2.60 8.96
N CYS A 23 0.95 -2.42 10.12
CA CYS A 23 1.49 -3.52 10.90
C CYS A 23 0.41 -4.49 11.37
N VAL A 24 -0.65 -3.97 12.00
CA VAL A 24 -1.80 -4.76 12.46
C VAL A 24 -2.49 -5.46 11.30
N ALA A 25 -2.68 -4.77 10.17
CA ALA A 25 -3.26 -5.39 8.98
C ALA A 25 -2.39 -6.55 8.47
N THR A 26 -1.08 -6.36 8.37
CA THR A 26 -0.14 -7.40 7.93
C THR A 26 -0.16 -8.62 8.86
N LEU A 27 -0.16 -8.40 10.18
CA LEU A 27 -0.26 -9.47 11.18
C LEU A 27 -1.58 -10.24 11.07
N GLU A 28 -2.70 -9.55 10.91
CA GLU A 28 -4.00 -10.20 10.83
C GLU A 28 -4.18 -10.99 9.53
N ILE A 29 -3.70 -10.46 8.41
CA ILE A 29 -3.66 -11.20 7.14
C ILE A 29 -2.79 -12.46 7.30
N ALA A 30 -1.64 -12.37 7.99
CA ALA A 30 -0.79 -13.53 8.29
C ALA A 30 -1.53 -14.58 9.13
N ARG A 31 -2.24 -14.14 10.18
CA ARG A 31 -3.05 -15.02 11.02
C ARG A 31 -4.12 -15.74 10.19
N ILE A 32 -4.84 -15.04 9.32
CA ILE A 32 -5.87 -15.63 8.47
C ILE A 32 -5.27 -16.62 7.46
N LEU A 33 -4.20 -16.23 6.76
CA LEU A 33 -3.56 -17.08 5.75
C LEU A 33 -2.85 -18.30 6.36
N SER A 34 -2.51 -18.27 7.66
CA SER A 34 -1.96 -19.44 8.35
C SER A 34 -2.91 -20.64 8.34
N ALA A 35 -4.23 -20.42 8.29
CA ALA A 35 -5.23 -21.48 8.15
C ALA A 35 -5.19 -22.19 6.78
N PHE A 36 -4.50 -21.59 5.79
CA PHE A 36 -4.27 -22.12 4.45
C PHE A 36 -2.85 -22.68 4.28
N LYS A 37 -2.07 -22.80 5.35
CA LYS A 37 -0.71 -23.34 5.30
C LYS A 37 -0.70 -24.72 4.64
N GLY A 38 0.20 -24.89 3.66
CA GLY A 38 0.33 -26.11 2.86
C GLY A 38 -0.67 -26.24 1.70
N LYS A 39 -1.64 -25.31 1.57
CA LYS A 39 -2.61 -25.28 0.46
C LYS A 39 -2.31 -24.21 -0.58
N LEU A 40 -1.53 -23.18 -0.22
CA LEU A 40 -1.12 -22.12 -1.14
C LEU A 40 -0.04 -22.64 -2.10
N SER A 41 -0.22 -22.39 -3.40
CA SER A 41 0.75 -22.74 -4.46
C SER A 41 2.01 -21.86 -4.45
N ALA A 42 2.05 -20.81 -3.62
CA ALA A 42 3.16 -19.88 -3.55
C ALA A 42 3.57 -19.58 -2.10
N SER A 43 4.85 -19.24 -1.93
CA SER A 43 5.36 -18.70 -0.67
C SER A 43 4.90 -17.25 -0.48
N VAL A 44 4.37 -16.95 0.71
CA VAL A 44 3.98 -15.61 1.15
C VAL A 44 4.94 -15.15 2.24
N TYR A 45 5.58 -14.00 2.01
CA TYR A 45 6.45 -13.36 2.98
C TYR A 45 5.68 -12.20 3.62
N PHE A 46 5.60 -12.21 4.95
CA PHE A 46 5.10 -11.09 5.73
C PHE A 46 6.30 -10.34 6.28
N VAL A 47 6.41 -9.04 6.00
CA VAL A 47 7.63 -8.28 6.29
C VAL A 47 7.28 -6.98 6.99
N PHE A 48 7.96 -6.73 8.11
CA PHE A 48 7.93 -5.46 8.82
C PHE A 48 9.24 -4.74 8.54
N PHE A 49 9.20 -3.65 7.77
CA PHE A 49 10.39 -2.90 7.37
C PHE A 49 10.80 -1.92 8.46
N ASP A 50 12.11 -1.77 8.66
CA ASP A 50 12.69 -0.80 9.60
C ASP A 50 13.15 0.46 8.86
N GLU A 51 13.30 1.56 9.58
CA GLU A 51 13.82 2.84 9.09
C GLU A 51 13.19 3.29 7.76
N GLU A 52 11.88 3.12 7.59
CA GLU A 52 11.13 3.68 6.45
C GLU A 52 11.20 5.21 6.51
N GLU A 53 11.00 5.75 7.71
CA GLU A 53 10.96 7.19 7.98
C GLU A 53 12.31 7.89 7.76
N LYS A 54 13.37 7.10 7.55
CA LYS A 54 14.71 7.56 7.19
C LYS A 54 15.06 7.29 5.72
N GLY A 55 14.03 7.10 4.89
CA GLY A 55 14.11 6.87 3.44
C GLY A 55 14.18 5.39 3.08
N THR A 56 13.15 4.61 3.45
CA THR A 56 12.90 3.23 2.99
C THR A 56 14.08 2.28 3.18
N ARG A 57 14.89 2.47 4.23
CA ARG A 57 16.19 1.79 4.35
C ARG A 57 16.03 0.29 4.58
N GLY A 58 15.07 -0.12 5.40
CA GLY A 58 14.80 -1.53 5.69
C GLY A 58 14.32 -2.28 4.45
N SER A 59 13.32 -1.76 3.73
CA SER A 59 12.86 -2.36 2.47
C SER A 59 13.94 -2.36 1.40
N LYS A 60 14.77 -1.32 1.33
CA LYS A 60 15.94 -1.25 0.45
C LYS A 60 16.91 -2.41 0.69
N VAL A 61 17.24 -2.68 1.95
CA VAL A 61 18.12 -3.79 2.34
C VAL A 61 17.42 -5.13 2.11
N PHE A 62 16.15 -5.26 2.49
CA PHE A 62 15.37 -6.47 2.29
C PHE A 62 15.33 -6.87 0.81
N VAL A 63 14.96 -5.94 -0.09
CA VAL A 63 14.84 -6.24 -1.51
C VAL A 63 16.22 -6.55 -2.11
N ARG A 64 17.23 -5.70 -1.89
CA ARG A 64 18.54 -5.82 -2.55
C ARG A 64 19.43 -6.92 -2.00
N ASN A 65 19.37 -7.19 -0.69
CA ASN A 65 20.33 -8.08 -0.03
C ASN A 65 19.72 -9.41 0.41
N TYR A 66 18.39 -9.54 0.39
CA TYR A 66 17.69 -10.77 0.76
C TYR A 66 16.78 -11.28 -0.35
N LEU A 67 15.72 -10.54 -0.71
CA LEU A 67 14.70 -11.00 -1.65
C LEU A 67 15.31 -11.35 -3.02
N LEU A 68 16.02 -10.41 -3.65
CA LEU A 68 16.64 -10.63 -4.95
C LEU A 68 17.72 -11.72 -4.87
N PRO A 69 18.80 -11.61 -4.05
CA PRO A 69 19.91 -12.56 -4.09
C PRO A 69 19.66 -13.92 -3.45
N LYS A 70 18.75 -14.03 -2.47
CA LYS A 70 18.59 -15.26 -1.67
C LYS A 70 17.27 -15.98 -1.89
N VAL A 71 16.22 -15.29 -2.35
CA VAL A 71 14.88 -15.86 -2.53
C VAL A 71 14.52 -16.00 -4.01
N LEU A 72 14.83 -15.00 -4.82
CA LEU A 72 14.53 -15.01 -6.24
C LEU A 72 15.72 -15.55 -7.04
N HIS A 73 15.50 -16.63 -7.76
CA HIS A 73 16.47 -17.23 -8.67
C HIS A 73 15.97 -17.14 -10.12
N LYS A 74 16.79 -17.56 -11.08
CA LYS A 74 16.48 -17.45 -12.52
C LYS A 74 15.11 -18.02 -12.95
N LYS A 75 14.58 -19.02 -12.23
CA LYS A 75 13.28 -19.65 -12.51
C LYS A 75 12.15 -19.18 -11.59
N SER A 76 12.44 -18.32 -10.61
CA SER A 76 11.43 -17.83 -9.67
C SER A 76 10.44 -16.92 -10.39
N LYS A 77 9.15 -17.07 -10.09
CA LYS A 77 8.12 -16.10 -10.45
C LYS A 77 7.82 -15.24 -9.23
N PHE A 78 8.01 -13.93 -9.35
CA PHE A 78 7.54 -13.00 -8.34
C PHE A 78 6.11 -12.58 -8.68
N ILE A 79 5.18 -12.85 -7.77
CA ILE A 79 3.75 -12.61 -7.99
C ILE A 79 3.41 -11.12 -7.83
N ALA A 80 3.62 -10.59 -6.62
CA ALA A 80 3.30 -9.22 -6.26
C ALA A 80 3.91 -8.87 -4.89
N ALA A 81 4.08 -7.58 -4.63
CA ALA A 81 4.18 -7.00 -3.29
C ALA A 81 2.97 -6.08 -3.01
N LEU A 82 2.33 -6.25 -1.85
CA LEU A 82 1.30 -5.34 -1.36
C LEU A 82 1.85 -4.66 -0.11
N ILE A 83 2.07 -3.35 -0.20
CA ILE A 83 2.61 -2.53 0.90
C ILE A 83 1.45 -1.78 1.54
N LEU A 84 1.27 -1.98 2.84
CA LEU A 84 0.21 -1.38 3.65
C LEU A 84 0.83 -0.26 4.47
N ASP A 85 0.47 0.98 4.14
CA ASP A 85 1.04 2.16 4.76
C ASP A 85 -0.06 3.15 5.04
N MET A 86 -0.33 3.39 6.33
CA MET A 86 -1.48 4.12 6.84
C MET A 86 -2.80 3.61 6.23
N VAL A 87 -3.44 2.64 6.88
CA VAL A 87 -4.61 1.92 6.32
C VAL A 87 -5.82 1.94 7.24
N MET A 88 -5.97 2.96 8.09
CA MET A 88 -7.03 3.01 9.10
C MET A 88 -7.75 4.36 9.23
N ALA A 89 -7.17 5.48 8.79
CA ALA A 89 -7.85 6.76 8.84
C ALA A 89 -9.10 6.74 7.94
N PHE A 90 -10.26 7.01 8.52
CA PHE A 90 -11.56 6.98 7.87
C PHE A 90 -12.40 8.17 8.34
N ASP A 91 -13.04 8.87 7.41
CA ASP A 91 -13.98 9.94 7.74
C ASP A 91 -14.99 10.20 6.61
N ALA A 92 -16.21 9.70 6.78
CA ALA A 92 -17.31 9.86 5.83
C ALA A 92 -17.96 11.25 5.83
N LYS A 93 -17.49 12.21 6.64
CA LYS A 93 -17.98 13.59 6.56
C LYS A 93 -17.46 14.26 5.28
N PRO A 94 -18.26 15.12 4.63
CA PRO A 94 -17.79 15.87 3.46
C PRO A 94 -16.53 16.72 3.76
N ASN A 95 -15.68 16.91 2.75
CA ASN A 95 -14.48 17.75 2.78
C ASN A 95 -13.41 17.35 3.81
N THR A 96 -13.36 16.07 4.17
CA THR A 96 -12.36 15.51 5.08
C THR A 96 -11.08 15.10 4.36
N GLN A 97 -11.15 14.80 3.07
CA GLN A 97 -10.02 14.44 2.23
C GLN A 97 -9.61 15.58 1.29
N THR A 98 -8.31 15.79 1.14
CA THR A 98 -7.70 16.53 0.01
C THR A 98 -6.78 15.61 -0.79
N LEU A 99 -6.46 15.94 -2.04
CA LEU A 99 -5.51 15.15 -2.84
C LEU A 99 -4.14 15.85 -2.92
N PRO A 100 -3.04 15.08 -3.03
CA PRO A 100 -1.73 15.61 -3.40
C PRO A 100 -1.77 16.35 -4.75
N SER A 101 -0.93 17.38 -4.92
CA SER A 101 -0.91 18.18 -6.16
C SER A 101 -0.55 17.37 -7.39
N ASP A 102 0.35 16.39 -7.24
CA ASP A 102 0.75 15.48 -8.31
C ASP A 102 -0.34 14.45 -8.63
N VAL A 103 -1.10 13.97 -7.63
CA VAL A 103 -2.30 13.14 -7.91
C VAL A 103 -3.35 13.95 -8.68
N ILE A 104 -3.56 15.23 -8.35
CA ILE A 104 -4.46 16.12 -9.10
C ILE A 104 -4.01 16.25 -10.56
N GLU A 105 -2.71 16.38 -10.79
CA GLU A 105 -2.14 16.51 -12.12
C GLU A 105 -2.22 15.21 -12.95
N PHE A 106 -1.78 14.10 -12.38
CA PHE A 106 -1.59 12.85 -13.11
C PHE A 106 -2.83 11.95 -13.11
N CYS A 107 -3.74 12.12 -12.14
CA CYS A 107 -4.96 11.36 -12.02
C CYS A 107 -6.18 12.30 -12.03
N PRO A 108 -6.46 13.05 -13.12
CA PRO A 108 -7.58 14.00 -13.18
C PRO A 108 -8.94 13.32 -12.91
N TYR A 109 -9.09 12.05 -13.29
CA TYR A 109 -10.27 11.25 -12.98
C TYR A 109 -10.51 11.09 -11.47
N ALA A 110 -9.45 11.09 -10.65
CA ALA A 110 -9.55 11.02 -9.21
C ALA A 110 -10.13 12.31 -8.64
N VAL A 111 -9.85 13.47 -9.26
CA VAL A 111 -10.44 14.74 -8.86
C VAL A 111 -11.95 14.73 -9.09
N ASP A 112 -12.40 14.25 -10.24
CA ASP A 112 -13.83 14.14 -10.54
C ASP A 112 -14.54 13.14 -9.62
N TRP A 113 -13.88 12.02 -9.30
CA TRP A 113 -14.37 11.06 -8.32
C TRP A 113 -14.45 11.66 -6.91
N MET A 114 -13.43 12.39 -6.46
CA MET A 114 -13.46 13.05 -5.14
C MET A 114 -14.61 14.06 -5.05
N ARG A 115 -14.87 14.82 -6.12
CA ARG A 115 -16.00 15.76 -6.19
C ARG A 115 -17.34 15.04 -6.09
N SER A 116 -17.55 13.96 -6.85
CA SER A 116 -18.81 13.19 -6.79
C SER A 116 -19.00 12.53 -5.42
N ASN A 117 -17.90 12.18 -4.74
CA ASN A 117 -17.90 11.66 -3.38
C ASN A 117 -17.94 12.75 -2.28
N SER A 118 -18.20 14.02 -2.63
CA SER A 118 -18.25 15.13 -1.64
C SER A 118 -16.96 15.28 -0.80
N ASN A 119 -15.80 14.93 -1.38
CA ASN A 119 -14.49 14.99 -0.73
C ASN A 119 -14.39 14.22 0.60
N ARG A 120 -15.09 13.08 0.72
CA ARG A 120 -15.02 12.21 1.89
C ARG A 120 -13.74 11.37 1.90
N GLY A 121 -13.24 11.06 3.10
CA GLY A 121 -12.16 10.12 3.35
C GLY A 121 -12.69 8.72 3.67
N ASN A 122 -13.64 8.20 2.89
CA ASN A 122 -14.27 6.88 3.06
C ASN A 122 -13.65 5.79 2.15
N PHE A 123 -12.43 6.00 1.68
CA PHE A 123 -11.79 5.13 0.69
C PHE A 123 -10.35 4.77 1.04
N ILE A 124 -9.87 3.66 0.48
CA ILE A 124 -8.44 3.34 0.44
C ILE A 124 -7.90 3.60 -0.97
N ALA A 125 -6.78 4.32 -1.08
CA ALA A 125 -6.10 4.50 -2.35
C ALA A 125 -5.22 3.29 -2.67
N VAL A 126 -5.09 2.96 -3.96
CA VAL A 126 -4.12 1.97 -4.43
C VAL A 126 -3.19 2.64 -5.44
N PHE A 127 -1.95 2.89 -5.03
CA PHE A 127 -0.91 3.39 -5.93
C PHE A 127 -0.34 2.21 -6.72
N ALA A 128 -0.45 2.27 -8.05
CA ALA A 128 -0.04 1.22 -8.96
C ALA A 128 0.43 1.83 -10.28
N ARG A 129 1.37 1.19 -10.99
CA ARG A 129 1.70 1.59 -12.38
C ARG A 129 0.82 0.77 -13.32
N SER A 130 -0.07 1.41 -14.07
CA SER A 130 -1.06 0.72 -14.92
C SER A 130 -0.45 -0.27 -15.92
N ASN A 131 0.76 0.01 -16.41
CA ASN A 131 1.47 -0.85 -17.37
C ASN A 131 2.12 -2.10 -16.75
N VAL A 132 2.32 -2.16 -15.43
CA VAL A 132 3.01 -3.28 -14.75
C VAL A 132 2.15 -3.94 -13.67
N ASP A 133 1.47 -3.11 -12.87
CA ASP A 133 0.84 -3.51 -11.61
C ASP A 133 -0.69 -3.63 -11.73
N SER A 134 -1.28 -3.38 -12.91
CA SER A 134 -2.73 -3.39 -13.11
C SER A 134 -3.38 -4.72 -12.73
N PHE A 135 -2.77 -5.87 -12.98
CA PHE A 135 -3.39 -7.14 -12.52
C PHE A 135 -3.59 -7.21 -10.99
N ILE A 136 -2.73 -6.53 -10.20
CA ILE A 136 -2.87 -6.43 -8.74
C ILE A 136 -4.04 -5.50 -8.40
N TRP A 137 -4.08 -4.32 -9.04
CA TRP A 137 -5.17 -3.33 -8.90
C TRP A 137 -6.54 -3.97 -9.14
N GLN A 138 -6.63 -4.87 -10.12
CA GLN A 138 -7.91 -5.38 -10.63
C GLN A 138 -8.38 -6.47 -9.68
N THR A 139 -7.42 -7.29 -9.25
CA THR A 139 -7.71 -8.34 -8.28
C THR A 139 -8.13 -7.75 -6.93
N LEU A 140 -7.58 -6.60 -6.54
CA LEU A 140 -8.03 -5.83 -5.37
C LEU A 140 -9.44 -5.28 -5.57
N LEU A 141 -9.73 -4.62 -6.69
CA LEU A 141 -11.09 -4.13 -7.03
C LEU A 141 -12.12 -5.27 -7.01
N ASP A 142 -11.83 -6.39 -7.66
CA ASP A 142 -12.70 -7.56 -7.70
C ASP A 142 -12.93 -8.15 -6.31
N ALA A 143 -11.91 -8.16 -5.45
CA ALA A 143 -12.02 -8.62 -4.07
C ALA A 143 -12.80 -7.63 -3.18
N TRP A 144 -12.64 -6.33 -3.42
CA TRP A 144 -13.33 -5.25 -2.73
C TRP A 144 -14.84 -5.27 -3.03
N ASN A 145 -15.20 -5.39 -4.31
CA ASN A 145 -16.60 -5.34 -4.75
C ASN A 145 -17.39 -6.62 -4.44
N ALA A 146 -16.71 -7.73 -4.15
CA ALA A 146 -17.35 -9.00 -3.82
C ALA A 146 -18.08 -9.01 -2.46
N GLU A 147 -17.89 -7.98 -1.63
CA GLU A 147 -18.39 -7.91 -0.25
C GLU A 147 -19.72 -7.15 -0.10
N GLN A 148 -20.32 -6.66 -1.20
CA GLN A 148 -21.61 -5.94 -1.21
C GLN A 148 -21.70 -4.82 -0.14
N ASN A 149 -20.60 -4.13 0.15
CA ASN A 149 -20.55 -3.01 1.08
C ASN A 149 -20.51 -1.68 0.30
N THR A 150 -21.39 -0.75 0.67
CA THR A 150 -21.49 0.58 0.03
C THR A 150 -20.85 1.70 0.85
N ASN A 151 -20.29 1.40 2.02
CA ASN A 151 -19.74 2.40 2.95
C ASN A 151 -18.27 2.71 2.70
N PHE A 152 -17.54 1.80 2.06
CA PHE A 152 -16.10 1.91 1.83
C PHE A 152 -15.77 1.77 0.36
N ASP A 153 -14.97 2.70 -0.14
CA ASP A 153 -14.55 2.71 -1.54
C ASP A 153 -13.07 2.32 -1.69
N LEU A 154 -12.70 1.87 -2.87
CA LEU A 154 -11.31 1.69 -3.28
C LEU A 154 -11.04 2.58 -4.48
N LEU A 155 -10.02 3.43 -4.39
CA LEU A 155 -9.66 4.39 -5.42
C LEU A 155 -8.28 4.04 -6.00
N PRO A 156 -8.21 3.43 -7.19
CA PRO A 156 -6.94 3.21 -7.85
C PRO A 156 -6.36 4.52 -8.38
N LEU A 157 -5.08 4.79 -8.08
CA LEU A 157 -4.35 5.97 -8.54
C LEU A 157 -3.17 5.52 -9.40
N ASP A 158 -3.23 5.82 -10.69
CA ASP A 158 -2.20 5.46 -11.66
C ASP A 158 -0.96 6.32 -11.46
N ALA A 159 0.08 5.69 -10.91
CA ALA A 159 1.34 6.33 -10.64
C ALA A 159 2.08 6.55 -11.97
N PRO A 160 2.47 7.80 -12.31
CA PRO A 160 3.18 8.14 -13.55
C PRO A 160 4.66 7.74 -13.48
N ILE A 161 4.95 6.55 -12.96
CA ILE A 161 6.29 6.06 -12.68
C ILE A 161 6.67 5.04 -13.76
N PRO A 162 7.71 5.31 -14.55
CA PRO A 162 8.13 4.39 -15.61
C PRO A 162 8.61 3.06 -15.01
N GLU A 163 8.34 1.96 -15.73
CA GLU A 163 8.86 0.63 -15.38
C GLU A 163 10.40 0.62 -15.39
N ASN A 164 11.00 1.18 -16.44
CA ASN A 164 12.44 1.27 -16.53
C ASN A 164 12.95 2.51 -15.78
N ARG A 165 13.72 2.27 -14.72
CA ARG A 165 14.28 3.32 -13.86
C ARG A 165 15.14 4.35 -14.60
N SER A 166 15.69 4.04 -15.78
CA SER A 166 16.50 4.98 -16.55
C SER A 166 15.70 6.19 -17.04
N TYR A 167 14.37 6.08 -17.10
CA TYR A 167 13.46 7.18 -17.46
C TYR A 167 12.98 7.99 -16.24
N LEU A 168 13.49 7.71 -15.03
CA LEU A 168 13.15 8.48 -13.85
C LEU A 168 13.84 9.84 -13.86
N ASN A 169 13.04 10.90 -13.72
CA ASN A 169 13.51 12.27 -13.56
C ASN A 169 13.29 12.77 -12.11
N SER A 170 13.71 14.00 -11.82
CA SER A 170 13.56 14.62 -10.50
C SER A 170 12.09 14.74 -10.07
N ARG A 171 11.18 15.01 -11.01
CA ARG A 171 9.75 15.15 -10.74
C ARG A 171 9.12 13.87 -10.21
N HIS A 172 9.49 12.72 -10.79
CA HIS A 172 9.04 11.43 -10.29
C HIS A 172 9.53 11.20 -8.85
N ARG A 173 10.80 11.54 -8.56
CA ARG A 173 11.41 11.34 -7.23
C ARG A 173 10.84 12.24 -6.15
N SER A 174 10.30 13.40 -6.51
CA SER A 174 9.62 14.31 -5.58
C SER A 174 8.12 14.07 -5.45
N SER A 175 7.58 13.09 -6.18
CA SER A 175 6.14 12.81 -6.19
C SER A 175 5.66 12.15 -4.89
N SER A 176 4.38 12.32 -4.58
CA SER A 176 3.70 11.61 -3.49
C SER A 176 3.68 10.09 -3.70
N PHE A 177 3.75 9.62 -4.96
CA PHE A 177 3.92 8.21 -5.30
C PHE A 177 5.28 7.61 -4.86
N PHE A 178 6.23 8.46 -4.44
CA PHE A 178 7.59 8.12 -4.04
C PHE A 178 7.84 8.18 -2.52
N ARG A 179 6.83 7.82 -1.72
CA ARG A 179 6.85 8.03 -0.27
C ARG A 179 6.89 6.80 0.63
N SER A 180 6.97 5.58 0.10
CA SER A 180 6.91 4.36 0.93
C SER A 180 7.68 3.17 0.34
N ASP A 181 7.68 2.05 1.07
CA ASP A 181 8.51 0.86 0.81
C ASP A 181 8.25 0.16 -0.53
N HIS A 182 7.09 0.38 -1.18
CA HIS A 182 6.78 -0.20 -2.49
C HIS A 182 7.77 0.21 -3.57
N LEU A 183 8.40 1.38 -3.39
CA LEU A 183 9.43 1.88 -4.30
C LEU A 183 10.61 0.95 -4.45
N GLU A 184 11.01 0.25 -3.39
CA GLU A 184 12.17 -0.62 -3.47
C GLU A 184 11.89 -1.85 -4.35
N PHE A 185 10.61 -2.27 -4.44
CA PHE A 185 10.18 -3.28 -5.40
C PHE A 185 10.16 -2.76 -6.84
N TRP A 186 9.78 -1.51 -7.03
CA TRP A 186 9.78 -0.87 -8.35
C TRP A 186 11.21 -0.61 -8.88
N LEU A 187 12.17 -0.26 -8.02
CA LEU A 187 13.45 0.34 -8.43
C LEU A 187 14.68 -0.54 -8.27
N ALA A 188 14.68 -1.48 -7.33
CA ALA A 188 15.83 -2.32 -7.04
C ALA A 188 16.20 -3.38 -8.11
N PRO A 189 15.27 -4.02 -8.84
CA PRO A 189 15.57 -5.23 -9.64
C PRO A 189 16.48 -5.06 -10.85
N VAL A 190 16.94 -3.85 -11.16
CA VAL A 190 17.65 -3.60 -12.42
C VAL A 190 18.92 -4.43 -12.54
N ASN A 191 19.01 -5.12 -13.68
CA ASN A 191 20.05 -6.08 -14.04
C ASN A 191 20.06 -7.35 -13.17
N TYR A 192 18.98 -7.64 -12.43
CA TYR A 192 18.83 -8.87 -11.68
C TYR A 192 18.03 -9.90 -12.48
N TYR A 193 18.73 -10.87 -13.10
CA TYR A 193 18.15 -11.82 -14.05
C TYR A 193 17.32 -11.12 -15.14
N ASN A 194 16.04 -11.50 -15.29
CA ASN A 194 15.12 -10.95 -16.27
C ASN A 194 14.10 -9.97 -15.63
N PHE A 195 14.35 -9.50 -14.41
CA PHE A 195 13.43 -8.57 -13.74
C PHE A 195 13.79 -7.13 -14.10
N THR A 196 12.87 -6.43 -14.75
CA THR A 196 12.92 -4.97 -14.96
C THR A 196 12.37 -4.22 -13.75
N ALA A 197 11.31 -4.76 -13.15
CA ALA A 197 10.74 -4.36 -11.86
C ALA A 197 10.06 -5.57 -11.19
N LEU A 198 9.78 -5.48 -9.88
CA LEU A 198 8.90 -6.41 -9.19
C LEU A 198 7.51 -5.75 -9.10
N PRO A 199 6.44 -6.40 -9.59
CA PRO A 199 5.10 -5.85 -9.48
C PRO A 199 4.72 -5.55 -8.03
N ALA A 200 4.30 -4.32 -7.75
CA ALA A 200 3.99 -3.89 -6.39
C ALA A 200 2.96 -2.76 -6.37
N VAL A 201 2.16 -2.71 -5.31
CA VAL A 201 1.22 -1.62 -5.04
C VAL A 201 1.35 -1.14 -3.60
N GLN A 202 1.06 0.13 -3.35
CA GLN A 202 0.85 0.68 -2.01
C GLN A 202 -0.65 0.87 -1.79
N LEU A 203 -1.16 0.34 -0.68
CA LEU A 203 -2.48 0.72 -0.16
C LEU A 203 -2.28 1.83 0.87
N TRP A 204 -2.96 2.96 0.67
CA TRP A 204 -2.79 4.15 1.49
C TRP A 204 -4.11 4.88 1.72
N ASP A 205 -4.39 5.25 2.97
CA ASP A 205 -5.51 6.11 3.34
C ASP A 205 -5.25 7.60 3.02
N LEU A 206 -4.11 7.93 2.39
CA LEU A 206 -3.68 9.29 2.10
C LEU A 206 -3.63 10.19 3.35
N GLY A 207 -3.33 9.60 4.52
CA GLY A 207 -3.60 10.18 5.83
C GLY A 207 -3.08 11.60 6.04
N VAL A 208 -1.92 11.95 5.48
CA VAL A 208 -1.38 13.33 5.57
C VAL A 208 -2.30 14.37 4.92
N TRP A 209 -3.28 13.94 4.13
CA TRP A 209 -4.35 14.74 3.54
C TRP A 209 -5.77 14.35 4.00
N ARG A 210 -5.92 13.58 5.09
CA ARG A 210 -7.21 13.12 5.62
C ARG A 210 -7.44 13.58 7.06
N SER A 211 -8.55 14.27 7.28
CA SER A 211 -9.08 14.66 8.61
C SER A 211 -8.00 15.11 9.60
N GLN A 212 -7.94 14.48 10.77
CA GLN A 212 -6.99 14.79 11.83
C GLN A 212 -5.55 14.43 11.46
N MET A 213 -5.31 13.44 10.62
CA MET A 213 -3.96 13.05 10.21
C MET A 213 -3.25 14.16 9.42
N LYS A 214 -3.98 15.13 8.84
CA LYS A 214 -3.42 16.39 8.32
C LYS A 214 -2.59 17.16 9.37
N GLN A 215 -2.96 17.03 10.63
CA GLN A 215 -2.31 17.70 11.75
C GLN A 215 -1.46 16.75 12.60
N CYS A 216 -1.79 15.45 12.61
CA CYS A 216 -1.18 14.44 13.48
C CYS A 216 -0.14 13.54 12.82
N TYR A 217 -0.01 13.53 11.49
CA TYR A 217 1.11 12.86 10.83
C TYR A 217 2.43 13.28 11.46
N HIS A 218 3.22 12.29 11.91
CA HIS A 218 4.51 12.49 12.57
C HIS A 218 4.46 13.29 13.88
N LYS A 219 3.36 13.20 14.63
CA LYS A 219 3.19 13.93 15.90
C LYS A 219 2.56 13.06 16.98
N ALA A 220 2.64 13.56 18.21
CA ALA A 220 2.14 12.89 19.42
C ALA A 220 0.64 12.50 19.37
N CYS A 221 -0.15 13.18 18.54
CA CYS A 221 -1.58 12.90 18.38
C CYS A 221 -1.91 11.83 17.33
N ASP A 222 -0.91 11.20 16.69
CA ASP A 222 -1.09 9.91 16.01
C ASP A 222 -1.11 8.78 17.05
N ASP A 223 -2.14 8.82 17.89
CA ASP A 223 -2.35 7.96 19.04
C ASP A 223 -3.75 7.31 18.99
N LEU A 224 -4.05 6.49 20.01
CA LEU A 224 -5.35 5.83 20.11
C LEU A 224 -6.49 6.76 20.55
N ALA A 225 -6.20 8.00 20.99
CA ALA A 225 -7.20 8.86 21.63
C ALA A 225 -8.31 9.28 20.67
N ASN A 226 -8.03 9.28 19.36
CA ASN A 226 -8.96 9.72 18.32
C ASN A 226 -9.45 8.59 17.41
N MET A 227 -9.09 7.35 17.74
CA MET A 227 -9.55 6.17 17.01
C MET A 227 -11.04 5.93 17.28
N LYS A 228 -11.81 5.76 16.21
CA LYS A 228 -13.25 5.49 16.29
C LYS A 228 -13.56 4.05 15.86
N PRO A 229 -14.70 3.47 16.26
CA PRO A 229 -15.10 2.14 15.80
C PRO A 229 -15.14 2.00 14.28
N GLU A 230 -15.50 3.05 13.54
CA GLU A 230 -15.55 3.05 12.08
C GLU A 230 -14.16 2.91 11.45
N ASN A 231 -13.11 3.41 12.11
CA ASN A 231 -11.72 3.21 11.67
C ASN A 231 -11.35 1.72 11.70
N LEU A 232 -11.75 1.01 12.75
CA LEU A 232 -11.50 -0.43 12.88
C LEU A 232 -12.34 -1.25 11.91
N GLN A 233 -13.59 -0.84 11.64
CA GLN A 233 -14.42 -1.47 10.62
C GLN A 233 -13.82 -1.31 9.21
N PHE A 234 -13.30 -0.11 8.91
CA PHE A 234 -12.63 0.18 7.65
C PHE A 234 -11.34 -0.66 7.50
N LEU A 235 -10.49 -0.70 8.54
CA LEU A 235 -9.29 -1.54 8.60
C LEU A 235 -9.62 -3.03 8.41
N ALA A 236 -10.64 -3.54 9.10
CA ALA A 236 -11.09 -4.93 8.98
C ALA A 236 -11.56 -5.26 7.55
N TYR A 237 -12.24 -4.31 6.90
CA TYR A 237 -12.66 -4.48 5.50
C TYR A 237 -11.45 -4.53 4.56
N ILE A 238 -10.46 -3.65 4.74
CA ILE A 238 -9.20 -3.67 3.98
C ILE A 238 -8.51 -5.03 4.16
N ILE A 239 -8.32 -5.50 5.39
CA ILE A 239 -7.71 -6.80 5.70
C ILE A 239 -8.43 -7.92 4.96
N LYS A 240 -9.76 -7.94 4.99
CA LYS A 240 -10.58 -8.97 4.31
C LYS A 240 -10.39 -8.93 2.80
N SER A 241 -10.49 -7.75 2.18
CA SER A 241 -10.34 -7.58 0.73
C SER A 241 -8.93 -7.89 0.26
N VAL A 242 -7.90 -7.43 0.98
CA VAL A 242 -6.50 -7.76 0.69
C VAL A 242 -6.26 -9.26 0.81
N THR A 243 -6.75 -9.92 1.87
CA THR A 243 -6.61 -11.38 2.04
C THR A 243 -7.21 -12.14 0.86
N LYS A 244 -8.42 -11.78 0.42
CA LYS A 244 -9.05 -12.38 -0.75
C LYS A 244 -8.25 -12.14 -2.03
N ALA A 245 -7.76 -10.92 -2.22
CA ALA A 245 -6.95 -10.59 -3.39
C ALA A 245 -5.65 -11.40 -3.41
N VAL A 246 -4.99 -11.56 -2.26
CA VAL A 246 -3.78 -12.38 -2.10
C VAL A 246 -4.03 -13.83 -2.54
N ILE A 247 -5.10 -14.45 -2.05
CA ILE A 247 -5.45 -15.83 -2.42
C ILE A 247 -5.66 -15.93 -3.94
N LYS A 248 -6.44 -15.02 -4.52
CA LYS A 248 -6.70 -14.99 -5.97
C LYS A 248 -5.43 -14.78 -6.81
N LEU A 249 -4.51 -13.91 -6.35
CA LEU A 249 -3.24 -13.66 -7.03
C LEU A 249 -2.35 -14.89 -7.03
N ILE A 250 -2.34 -15.64 -5.93
CA ILE A 250 -1.58 -16.90 -5.80
C ILE A 250 -2.18 -17.99 -6.70
N GLU A 251 -3.51 -18.14 -6.72
CA GLU A 251 -4.20 -19.16 -7.53
C GLU A 251 -4.02 -18.95 -9.05
N LYS A 252 -3.92 -17.68 -9.49
CA LYS A 252 -3.69 -17.32 -10.90
C LYS A 252 -2.22 -17.38 -11.33
N SER A 253 -1.29 -17.60 -10.39
CA SER A 253 0.16 -17.47 -10.63
C SER A 253 0.85 -18.75 -11.08
#